data_AF-A0A183DK05-F1
#
_entry.id   AF-A0A183DK05-F1
#
_cell.length_a   1.000
_cell.length_b   1.000
_cell.length_c   1.000
_cell.angle_alpha   90.00
_cell.angle_beta   90.00
_cell.angle_gamma   90.00
#
_symmetry.space_group_name_H-M   'P 1'
#
loop_
_entity.id
_entity.type
_entity.pdbx_description
1 polymer ?
#
loop_
_entity_poly.entity_id
_entity_poly.type
_entity_poly.pdbx_seq_one_letter_code
_entity_poly.pdbx_strand_id
1 'polypeptide(L)'
;LLSHMLTLSGIHHGSRCLVFEQCLGLLTCAALTRLGGSGACIHLHRGNIAQSLPCIDSMDFDETIMAVFMPLRISSLLKGSVDESGDTGTAAISAASVADSGDDEGSSEQA
;
A
#
# COMPACT_ATOMS: atom_id res chain seq x y z
N LEU A 1 -9.71 15.97 3.38
CA LEU A 1 -8.78 16.26 2.25
C LEU A 1 -8.62 15.05 1.35
N LEU A 2 -8.24 13.86 1.86
CA LEU A 2 -8.17 12.62 1.07
C LEU A 2 -9.47 12.31 0.31
N SER A 3 -10.62 12.39 0.98
CA SER A 3 -11.93 12.20 0.34
C SER A 3 -12.16 13.15 -0.84
N HIS A 4 -11.78 14.43 -0.73
CA HIS A 4 -11.87 15.39 -1.83
C HIS A 4 -10.90 15.04 -2.97
N MET A 5 -9.68 14.60 -2.67
CA MET A 5 -8.73 14.15 -3.70
C MET A 5 -9.31 12.96 -4.49
N LEU A 6 -9.90 11.99 -3.81
CA LEU A 6 -10.52 10.83 -4.47
C LEU A 6 -11.71 11.26 -5.34
N THR A 7 -12.59 12.12 -4.83
CA THR A 7 -13.72 12.66 -5.62
C THR A 7 -13.24 13.40 -6.87
N LEU A 8 -12.25 14.29 -6.74
CA LEU A 8 -11.73 15.07 -7.86
C LEU A 8 -10.91 14.24 -8.85
N SER A 9 -10.25 13.17 -8.38
CA SER A 9 -9.50 12.25 -9.23
C SER A 9 -10.37 11.38 -10.14
N GLY A 10 -11.67 11.28 -9.83
CA GLY A 10 -12.60 10.46 -10.60
C GLY A 10 -12.31 8.95 -10.53
N ILE A 11 -11.54 8.48 -9.53
CA ILE A 11 -11.26 7.05 -9.38
C ILE A 11 -12.56 6.32 -8.98
N HIS A 12 -12.93 5.34 -9.79
CA HIS A 12 -14.08 4.46 -9.58
C HIS A 12 -13.76 3.04 -10.07
N HIS A 13 -14.68 2.11 -9.85
CA HIS A 13 -14.56 0.74 -10.34
C HIS A 13 -14.23 0.70 -11.84
N GLY A 14 -13.18 -0.04 -12.21
CA GLY A 14 -12.70 -0.17 -13.59
C GLY A 14 -11.76 0.93 -14.07
N SER A 15 -11.51 2.00 -13.28
CA SER A 15 -10.55 3.04 -13.64
C SER A 15 -9.11 2.49 -13.72
N ARG A 16 -8.26 3.15 -14.51
CA ARG A 16 -6.81 2.89 -14.54
C ARG A 16 -6.09 4.14 -14.07
N CYS A 17 -5.46 4.09 -12.90
CA CYS A 17 -4.81 5.23 -12.28
C CYS A 17 -3.33 4.98 -12.01
N LEU A 18 -2.57 6.06 -11.93
CA LEU A 18 -1.18 6.07 -11.50
C LEU A 18 -1.12 6.88 -10.21
N VAL A 19 -0.57 6.26 -9.16
CA VAL A 19 -0.43 6.86 -7.84
C VAL A 19 1.05 7.00 -7.51
N PHE A 20 1.48 8.21 -7.23
CA PHE A 20 2.78 8.49 -6.63
C PHE A 20 2.57 9.30 -5.36
N GLU A 21 3.00 8.76 -4.23
CA GLU A 21 2.72 9.34 -2.92
C GLU A 21 3.90 9.24 -1.95
N GLN A 22 3.79 9.96 -0.83
CA GLN A 22 4.67 9.88 0.33
C GLN A 22 3.85 9.75 1.62
N CYS A 23 2.68 9.10 1.55
CA CYS A 23 1.79 8.87 2.70
C CYS A 23 1.75 7.37 3.09
N LEU A 24 2.88 6.67 2.88
CA LEU A 24 3.11 5.28 3.26
C LEU A 24 2.07 4.28 2.74
N GLY A 25 1.38 4.60 1.64
CA GLY A 25 0.39 3.70 1.01
C GLY A 25 -1.06 4.07 1.29
N LEU A 26 -1.34 5.05 2.16
CA LEU A 26 -2.71 5.43 2.50
C LEU A 26 -3.53 5.87 1.27
N LEU A 27 -2.95 6.67 0.38
CA LEU A 27 -3.64 7.10 -0.84
C LEU A 27 -3.83 5.93 -1.81
N THR A 28 -2.83 5.06 -1.90
CA THR A 28 -2.86 3.84 -2.73
C THR A 28 -3.95 2.89 -2.26
N CYS A 29 -4.03 2.59 -0.96
CA CYS A 29 -5.08 1.76 -0.39
C CYS A 29 -6.46 2.37 -0.65
N ALA A 30 -6.62 3.69 -0.47
CA ALA A 30 -7.90 4.35 -0.74
C ALA A 30 -8.28 4.28 -2.24
N ALA A 31 -7.31 4.35 -3.15
CA ALA A 31 -7.54 4.12 -4.57
C ALA A 31 -7.94 2.65 -4.85
N LEU A 32 -7.24 1.68 -4.26
CA LEU A 32 -7.57 0.25 -4.38
C LEU A 32 -8.99 -0.06 -3.89
N THR A 33 -9.40 0.51 -2.74
CA THR A 33 -10.78 0.41 -2.23
C THR A 33 -11.81 0.94 -3.22
N ARG A 34 -11.50 2.02 -3.95
CA ARG A 34 -12.40 2.59 -4.97
C ARG A 34 -12.44 1.79 -6.27
N LEU A 35 -11.34 1.12 -6.63
CA LEU A 35 -11.27 0.22 -7.79
C LEU A 35 -12.03 -1.09 -7.55
N GLY A 36 -12.04 -1.59 -6.30
CA GLY A 36 -12.79 -2.77 -5.91
C GLY A 36 -12.43 -4.02 -6.72
N GLY A 37 -11.16 -4.18 -7.08
CA GLY A 37 -10.66 -5.31 -7.86
C GLY A 37 -10.90 -5.24 -9.37
N SER A 38 -11.41 -4.13 -9.89
CA SER A 38 -11.52 -3.90 -11.33
C SER A 38 -10.72 -2.66 -11.76
N GLY A 39 -9.93 -2.81 -12.81
CA GLY A 39 -9.09 -1.75 -13.36
C GLY A 39 -7.61 -1.95 -13.05
N ALA A 40 -6.92 -0.87 -12.72
CA ALA A 40 -5.48 -0.89 -12.47
C ALA A 40 -5.05 0.28 -11.58
N CYS A 41 -4.23 0.01 -10.56
CA CYS A 41 -3.53 1.02 -9.77
C CYS A 41 -2.03 0.82 -9.92
N ILE A 42 -1.39 1.64 -10.76
CA ILE A 42 0.07 1.65 -10.87
C ILE A 42 0.62 2.51 -9.73
N HIS A 43 1.18 1.87 -8.72
CA HIS A 43 1.80 2.54 -7.58
C HIS A 43 3.28 2.76 -7.85
N LEU A 44 3.66 4.00 -8.18
CA LEU A 44 5.07 4.35 -8.32
C LEU A 44 5.72 4.41 -6.94
N HIS A 45 6.84 3.71 -6.81
CA HIS A 45 7.65 3.78 -5.60
C HIS A 45 9.13 4.01 -5.90
N ARG A 46 9.85 4.45 -4.87
CA ARG A 46 11.31 4.60 -4.87
C ARG A 46 11.94 3.39 -4.16
N GLY A 47 13.23 3.19 -4.39
CA GLY A 47 14.00 2.10 -3.78
C GLY A 47 13.60 0.73 -4.32
N ASN A 48 14.14 -0.31 -3.69
CA ASN A 48 13.88 -1.70 -4.10
C ASN A 48 12.52 -2.21 -3.61
N ILE A 49 12.08 -1.75 -2.43
CA ILE A 49 10.85 -2.18 -1.78
C ILE A 49 9.85 -1.02 -1.74
N ALA A 50 8.61 -1.29 -2.12
CA ALA A 50 7.53 -0.31 -2.09
C ALA A 50 7.20 0.06 -0.65
N GLN A 51 7.25 1.36 -0.32
CA GLN A 51 6.98 1.86 1.04
C GLN A 51 5.50 1.75 1.43
N SER A 52 4.63 1.38 0.48
CA SER A 52 3.20 1.16 0.70
C SER A 52 2.87 -0.21 1.28
N LEU A 53 3.79 -1.20 1.21
CA LEU A 53 3.49 -2.59 1.60
C LEU A 53 2.93 -2.72 3.03
N PRO A 54 3.51 -2.10 4.08
CA PRO A 54 2.97 -2.26 5.43
C PRO A 54 1.53 -1.76 5.58
N CYS A 55 1.18 -0.68 4.87
CA CYS A 55 -0.20 -0.15 4.88
C CYS A 55 -1.14 -1.04 4.08
N ILE A 56 -0.68 -1.64 2.97
CA ILE A 56 -1.47 -2.58 2.17
C ILE A 56 -1.75 -3.85 2.97
N ASP A 57 -0.73 -4.41 3.64
CA ASP A 57 -0.87 -5.58 4.51
C ASP A 57 -1.85 -5.31 5.66
N SER A 58 -1.80 -4.11 6.24
CA SER A 58 -2.72 -3.70 7.32
C SER A 58 -4.18 -3.55 6.87
N MET A 59 -4.42 -3.35 5.57
CA MET A 59 -5.79 -3.22 5.04
C MET A 59 -6.47 -4.58 4.83
N ASP A 60 -5.71 -5.69 4.90
CA ASP A 60 -6.22 -7.06 4.75
C ASP A 60 -7.10 -7.23 3.50
N PHE A 61 -6.63 -6.73 2.36
CA PHE A 61 -7.34 -6.83 1.10
C PHE A 61 -7.39 -8.27 0.59
N ASP A 62 -8.54 -8.68 0.06
CA ASP A 62 -8.67 -9.95 -0.63
C ASP A 62 -7.85 -10.00 -1.94
N GLU A 63 -7.71 -11.22 -2.48
CA GLU A 63 -7.00 -11.45 -3.74
C GLU A 63 -7.60 -10.66 -4.92
N THR A 64 -8.90 -10.35 -4.88
CA THR A 64 -9.61 -9.63 -5.95
C THR A 64 -9.16 -8.18 -6.00
N ILE A 65 -9.07 -7.51 -4.85
CA ILE A 65 -8.55 -6.14 -4.75
C ILE A 65 -7.03 -6.12 -4.99
N MET A 66 -6.30 -7.12 -4.49
CA MET A 66 -4.85 -7.20 -4.69
C MET A 66 -4.46 -7.40 -6.16
N ALA A 67 -5.31 -8.03 -6.97
CA ALA A 67 -5.04 -8.23 -8.40
C ALA A 67 -4.89 -6.92 -9.20
N VAL A 68 -5.42 -5.79 -8.71
CA VAL A 68 -5.29 -4.48 -9.38
C VAL A 68 -4.14 -3.63 -8.86
N PHE A 69 -3.43 -4.08 -7.82
CA PHE A 69 -2.26 -3.39 -7.28
C PHE A 69 -1.00 -3.71 -8.08
N MET A 70 -0.42 -2.70 -8.74
CA MET A 70 0.78 -2.86 -9.55
C MET A 70 1.89 -1.92 -9.07
N PRO A 71 2.73 -2.34 -8.12
CA PRO A 71 3.89 -1.56 -7.69
C PRO A 71 4.94 -1.50 -8.81
N LEU A 72 5.42 -0.29 -9.10
CA LEU A 72 6.43 -0.05 -10.12
C LEU A 72 7.53 0.87 -9.60
N ARG A 73 8.78 0.40 -9.66
CA ARG A 73 9.95 1.22 -9.33
C ARG A 73 10.10 2.36 -10.34
N ILE A 74 10.12 3.60 -9.86
CA ILE A 74 10.30 4.78 -10.73
C ILE A 74 11.62 4.74 -11.49
N SER A 75 12.67 4.13 -10.93
CA SER A 75 13.96 3.98 -11.61
C SER A 75 13.87 3.11 -12.87
N SER A 76 13.01 2.10 -12.90
CA SER A 76 12.81 1.25 -14.08
C SER A 76 12.23 2.04 -15.24
N LEU A 77 11.30 2.97 -14.96
CA LEU A 77 10.75 3.88 -15.97
C LEU A 77 11.80 4.85 -16.51
N LEU A 78 12.64 5.40 -15.62
CA LEU A 78 13.62 6.41 -16.00
C LEU A 78 14.85 5.84 -16.73
N LYS A 79 15.23 4.60 -16.44
CA LYS A 79 16.35 3.93 -17.14
C LYS A 79 15.96 3.44 -18.54
N GLY A 80 14.66 3.26 -18.81
CA GLY A 80 14.18 2.64 -20.04
C GLY A 80 14.44 1.13 -20.14
N SER A 81 14.90 0.51 -19.04
CA SER A 81 15.11 -0.93 -18.92
C SER A 81 14.59 -1.42 -17.57
N VAL A 82 14.03 -2.62 -17.55
CA VAL A 82 13.58 -3.28 -16.32
C VAL A 82 14.77 -4.05 -15.74
N ASP A 83 15.20 -3.69 -14.54
CA ASP A 83 16.22 -4.45 -13.81
C ASP A 83 15.54 -5.72 -13.24
N GLU A 84 15.80 -6.88 -13.87
CA GLU A 84 15.28 -8.23 -13.52
C GLU A 84 15.82 -8.77 -12.18
N SER A 85 16.69 -8.01 -11.48
CA SER A 85 17.17 -8.33 -10.14
C SER A 85 16.04 -8.15 -9.10
N GLY A 86 15.01 -8.97 -9.20
CA GLY A 86 13.85 -8.97 -8.32
C GLY A 86 14.14 -9.80 -7.08
N ASP A 87 14.34 -9.13 -5.95
CA ASP A 87 13.93 -9.70 -4.66
C ASP A 87 12.40 -9.81 -4.73
N THR A 88 11.89 -11.04 -4.78
CA THR A 88 10.46 -11.34 -4.82
C THR A 88 9.82 -10.84 -3.53
N GLY A 89 9.45 -9.57 -3.49
CA GLY A 89 8.66 -8.97 -2.41
C GLY A 89 7.27 -9.60 -2.24
N THR A 90 6.92 -10.61 -3.04
CA THR A 90 5.77 -11.50 -2.86
C THR A 90 6.00 -12.56 -1.76
N ALA A 91 7.23 -12.74 -1.26
CA ALA A 91 7.56 -13.79 -0.29
C ALA A 91 7.61 -13.33 1.18
N ALA A 92 7.38 -12.05 1.50
CA ALA A 92 7.47 -11.54 2.89
C ALA A 92 6.11 -11.45 3.63
N ILE A 93 5.06 -12.13 3.13
CA ILE A 93 3.73 -12.17 3.75
C ILE A 93 3.60 -13.16 4.92
N SER A 94 4.70 -13.64 5.51
CA SER A 94 4.61 -14.35 6.78
C SER A 94 5.79 -14.07 7.70
N ALA A 95 5.45 -13.73 8.94
CA ALA A 95 6.27 -13.62 10.14
C ALA A 95 7.01 -12.28 10.38
N ALA A 96 6.26 -11.27 10.80
CA ALA A 96 6.74 -10.35 11.83
C ALA A 96 5.60 -10.12 12.84
N SER A 97 5.63 -10.94 13.87
CA SER A 97 4.72 -10.97 15.01
C SER A 97 4.70 -9.66 15.80
N VAL A 98 3.49 -9.18 16.04
CA VAL A 98 2.97 -8.62 17.30
C VAL A 98 4.04 -8.13 18.29
N ALA A 99 4.24 -6.82 18.33
CA ALA A 99 4.74 -6.13 19.52
C ALA A 99 3.59 -5.26 20.04
N ASP A 100 2.72 -5.90 20.82
CA ASP A 100 1.75 -5.25 21.70
C ASP A 100 2.55 -4.61 22.85
N SER A 101 2.79 -3.30 22.77
CA SER A 101 3.28 -2.54 23.92
C SER A 101 2.07 -2.26 24.81
N GLY A 102 1.78 -3.22 25.70
CA GLY A 102 0.77 -3.07 26.73
C GLY A 102 1.06 -1.86 27.61
N ASP A 103 0.08 -0.98 27.71
CA ASP A 103 0.02 0.11 28.67
C ASP A 103 -0.13 -0.50 30.09
N ASP A 104 0.90 -0.35 30.92
CA ASP A 104 0.84 -0.67 32.35
C ASP A 104 0.21 0.51 33.10
N GLU A 105 -1.13 0.51 33.21
CA GLU A 105 -1.84 1.34 34.20
C GLU A 105 -1.59 0.76 35.60
N GLY A 106 -0.51 1.20 36.24
CA GLY A 106 -0.26 0.97 37.65
C GLY A 106 -1.24 1.74 38.54
N SER A 107 -2.41 1.16 38.79
CA SER A 107 -3.24 1.48 39.96
C SER A 107 -2.64 0.82 41.20
N SER A 108 -2.18 1.61 42.16
CA SER A 108 -1.95 1.13 43.53
C SER A 108 -2.72 1.99 44.52
N GLU A 109 -3.76 1.37 45.07
CA GLU A 109 -4.62 1.83 46.14
C GLU A 109 -4.00 1.46 47.51
N GLN A 110 -3.97 2.44 48.42
CA GLN A 110 -3.99 2.37 49.90
C GLN A 110 -2.85 1.70 50.71
N ALA A 111 -2.20 2.53 51.56
CA ALA A 111 -2.23 2.41 53.03
C ALA A 111 -1.86 3.76 53.68
#